data_AF-A0A969KJE2-F1
#
_entry.id   AF-A0A969KJE2-F1
#
_cell.length_a   1.000
_cell.length_b   1.000
_cell.length_c   1.000
_cell.angle_alpha   90.00
_cell.angle_beta   90.00
_cell.angle_gamma   90.00
#
_symmetry.space_group_name_H-M   'P 1'
#
loop_
_entity.id
_entity.type
_entity.pdbx_description
1 polymer ?
#
loop_
_entity_poly.entity_id
_entity_poly.type
_entity_poly.pdbx_seq_one_letter_code
_entity_poly.pdbx_strand_id
1 'polypeptide(L)'
;MFISEILTFKSLNTNNSRIFDLRNGAEFIKFYDCKFIAPSPSYDASVYAVGNGDADNLFFYDCSFYNGGYAIRYDPTITGDSLIIQRGTFYNQYYYSLFIYDSYNLDISHNWISGEDSPYSDYRGMYLLNCDGRFTIHDNNIVNVKGTRGIEMSDCDGTTDHHHTIYNNFIHTKGVQSAIGIYGYYSDYTDYYHNTINNTSSGTSSVGLYPLYGSNVTVNNNNISKSNNGYAIYTPSANIVSDYNNFYTSNGANMGYFGSTVHPTISDWIAASNLDSNSVDVNSYFTNDSSYVTSQIFLNDAGTPLGLTEDIEGNPRNAVTPDIGAYEFAPMGIDAAIIEIIVPEAPFVLGNHNVSVLLQNTGATTLTAVDIEGTVNGVAQTVVNWTGSLVSGDTTTVLFTNVNFGVNQGYEFVINSDNPNGTSDAFPSQ
;
A
#
# COMPACT_ATOMS: atom_id res chain seq x y z
N MET A 1 19.24 26.67 15.62
CA MET A 1 18.74 27.94 15.01
C MET A 1 17.26 27.77 14.70
N PHE A 2 16.41 28.77 14.96
CA PHE A 2 14.97 28.72 14.63
C PHE A 2 14.71 29.48 13.33
N ILE A 3 14.15 28.79 12.34
CA ILE A 3 13.64 29.41 11.11
C ILE A 3 12.13 29.21 11.16
N SER A 4 11.46 30.20 11.75
CA SER A 4 10.02 30.25 11.95
C SER A 4 9.52 31.53 11.31
N GLU A 5 8.78 31.38 10.22
CA GLU A 5 7.89 32.33 9.53
C GLU A 5 7.60 31.71 8.16
N ILE A 6 6.46 32.01 7.54
CA ILE A 6 6.05 31.52 6.21
C ILE A 6 7.05 32.03 5.16
N LEU A 7 8.20 31.36 5.05
CA LEU A 7 9.33 31.76 4.23
C LEU A 7 9.36 30.89 3.00
N THR A 8 9.42 31.54 1.84
CA THR A 8 9.67 30.87 0.56
C THR A 8 11.12 31.07 0.17
N PHE A 9 11.86 29.97 0.09
CA PHE A 9 13.22 29.94 -0.42
C PHE A 9 13.21 29.38 -1.84
N LYS A 10 13.76 30.14 -2.79
CA LYS A 10 13.72 29.78 -4.20
C LYS A 10 15.11 29.86 -4.81
N SER A 11 15.59 28.75 -5.38
CA SER A 11 16.77 28.80 -6.25
C SER A 11 16.37 29.32 -7.64
N LEU A 12 17.24 30.17 -8.20
CA LEU A 12 17.02 30.82 -9.50
C LEU A 12 17.84 30.18 -10.64
N ASN A 13 18.73 29.22 -10.33
CA ASN A 13 19.64 28.60 -11.30
C ASN A 13 19.50 27.07 -11.27
N THR A 14 19.55 26.44 -12.45
CA THR A 14 19.49 24.98 -12.63
C THR A 14 20.80 24.27 -12.27
N ASN A 15 21.92 25.01 -12.19
CA ASN A 15 23.22 24.49 -11.76
C ASN A 15 23.52 24.94 -10.32
N ASN A 16 23.96 24.01 -9.43
CA ASN A 16 24.24 24.29 -8.02
C ASN A 16 23.02 24.86 -7.28
N SER A 17 21.85 24.25 -7.48
CA SER A 17 20.56 24.83 -7.03
C SER A 17 20.25 24.60 -5.55
N ARG A 18 21.26 24.40 -4.72
CA ARG A 18 21.10 24.15 -3.29
C ARG A 18 20.51 25.38 -2.63
N ILE A 19 19.39 25.19 -1.93
CA ILE A 19 18.70 26.29 -1.25
C ILE A 19 19.32 26.48 0.13
N PHE A 20 19.53 25.38 0.86
CA PHE A 20 20.31 25.34 2.08
C PHE A 20 21.46 24.34 1.96
N ASP A 21 22.66 24.79 2.28
CA ASP A 21 23.86 23.97 2.39
C ASP A 21 24.36 24.07 3.83
N LEU A 22 24.02 23.07 4.65
CA LEU A 22 24.29 23.02 6.08
C LEU A 22 25.65 22.35 6.31
N ARG A 23 26.55 23.04 7.01
CA ARG A 23 27.96 22.63 7.18
C ARG A 23 28.52 23.08 8.52
N ASN A 24 29.64 22.47 8.92
CA ASN A 24 30.51 22.90 10.02
C ASN A 24 29.83 22.89 11.41
N GLY A 25 29.24 21.76 11.80
CA GLY A 25 28.54 21.55 13.07
C GLY A 25 27.19 22.24 13.12
N ALA A 26 26.50 22.34 11.98
CA ALA A 26 25.19 22.99 11.92
C ALA A 26 24.13 22.09 12.56
N GLU A 27 23.87 22.33 13.85
CA GLU A 27 22.99 21.49 14.66
C GLU A 27 21.72 22.20 15.16
N PHE A 28 20.71 21.41 15.54
CA PHE A 28 19.45 21.86 16.14
C PHE A 28 18.71 22.92 15.30
N ILE A 29 18.56 22.64 14.01
CA ILE A 29 17.89 23.54 13.07
C ILE A 29 16.46 23.06 12.84
N LYS A 30 15.51 23.95 13.09
CA LYS A 30 14.08 23.67 12.94
C LYS A 30 13.48 24.59 11.87
N PHE A 31 12.80 23.98 10.92
CA PHE A 31 12.00 24.64 9.90
C PHE A 31 10.52 24.36 10.17
N TYR A 32 9.72 25.41 10.19
CA TYR A 32 8.27 25.34 10.35
C TYR A 32 7.61 26.08 9.20
N ASP A 33 6.64 25.43 8.53
CA ASP A 33 5.81 26.04 7.48
C ASP A 33 6.65 26.77 6.39
N CYS A 34 7.79 26.18 6.04
CA CYS A 34 8.71 26.72 5.05
C CYS A 34 8.47 26.10 3.67
N LYS A 35 8.64 26.90 2.62
CA LYS A 35 8.51 26.45 1.22
C LYS A 35 9.84 26.52 0.49
N PHE A 36 10.30 25.40 -0.03
CA PHE A 36 11.53 25.25 -0.80
C PHE A 36 11.18 24.98 -2.26
N ILE A 37 11.63 25.85 -3.17
CA ILE A 37 11.34 25.75 -4.60
C ILE A 37 12.65 25.72 -5.39
N ALA A 38 12.96 24.56 -5.96
CA ALA A 38 14.06 24.42 -6.91
C ALA A 38 13.54 24.57 -8.36
N PRO A 39 14.42 24.87 -9.33
CA PRO A 39 14.11 24.75 -10.75
C PRO A 39 13.85 23.29 -11.17
N SER A 40 13.16 23.12 -12.31
CA SER A 40 12.94 21.82 -12.94
C SER A 40 13.36 21.88 -14.43
N PRO A 41 14.24 20.98 -14.92
CA PRO A 41 14.99 20.00 -14.13
C PRO A 41 16.08 20.69 -13.28
N SER A 42 16.40 20.09 -12.14
CA SER A 42 17.62 20.34 -11.38
C SER A 42 18.10 19.02 -10.80
N TYR A 43 19.41 18.88 -10.62
CA TYR A 43 20.05 17.65 -10.14
C TYR A 43 20.59 17.78 -8.70
N ASP A 44 20.51 18.97 -8.10
CA ASP A 44 20.95 19.25 -6.73
C ASP A 44 19.82 19.12 -5.70
N ALA A 45 20.20 19.02 -4.42
CA ALA A 45 19.26 18.95 -3.31
C ALA A 45 18.72 20.34 -2.91
N SER A 46 17.45 20.47 -2.50
CA SER A 46 16.95 21.71 -1.88
C SER A 46 17.63 21.96 -0.54
N VAL A 47 17.66 20.95 0.34
CA VAL A 47 18.45 20.95 1.57
C VAL A 47 19.56 19.92 1.44
N TYR A 48 20.80 20.38 1.60
CA TYR A 48 22.00 19.57 1.52
C TYR A 48 22.75 19.64 2.85
N ALA A 49 22.79 18.51 3.57
CA ALA A 49 23.46 18.36 4.86
C ALA A 49 24.31 17.09 4.81
N VAL A 50 25.47 17.16 4.15
CA VAL A 50 26.32 16.00 3.81
C VAL A 50 27.80 16.32 4.07
N GLY A 51 28.51 15.38 4.70
CA GLY A 51 29.98 15.34 4.83
C GLY A 51 30.51 15.64 6.23
N ASN A 52 31.85 15.57 6.39
CA ASN A 52 32.65 15.69 7.64
C ASN A 52 32.54 17.03 8.43
N GLY A 53 31.38 17.66 8.40
CA GLY A 53 31.07 18.86 9.16
C GLY A 53 29.77 18.70 9.93
N ASP A 54 29.43 17.48 10.37
CA ASP A 54 28.49 17.12 11.44
C ASP A 54 27.20 17.96 11.50
N ALA A 55 26.54 18.17 10.36
CA ALA A 55 25.22 18.82 10.38
C ALA A 55 24.20 17.80 10.88
N ASP A 56 23.67 18.01 12.08
CA ASP A 56 22.81 17.05 12.75
C ASP A 56 21.56 17.71 13.33
N ASN A 57 20.67 16.90 13.92
CA ASN A 57 19.51 17.40 14.67
C ASN A 57 18.67 18.38 13.82
N LEU A 58 18.18 17.88 12.68
CA LEU A 58 17.39 18.63 11.72
C LEU A 58 15.92 18.29 11.83
N PHE A 59 15.07 19.31 11.85
CA PHE A 59 13.64 19.11 12.07
C PHE A 59 12.84 19.93 11.06
N PHE A 60 11.93 19.28 10.35
CA PHE A 60 11.05 19.87 9.37
C PHE A 60 9.61 19.57 9.74
N TYR A 61 8.83 20.62 9.97
CA TYR A 61 7.42 20.52 10.30
C TYR A 61 6.62 21.33 9.27
N ASP A 62 5.63 20.72 8.65
CA ASP A 62 4.68 21.41 7.77
C ASP A 62 5.38 22.09 6.56
N CYS A 63 6.55 21.59 6.17
CA CYS A 63 7.39 22.17 5.12
C CYS A 63 7.06 21.58 3.74
N SER A 64 7.14 22.40 2.70
CA SER A 64 6.86 21.99 1.32
C SER A 64 8.08 22.10 0.42
N PHE A 65 8.38 21.05 -0.34
CA PHE A 65 9.53 20.95 -1.25
C PHE A 65 9.06 20.65 -2.68
N TYR A 66 9.36 21.57 -3.59
CA TYR A 66 8.96 21.49 -4.99
C TYR A 66 10.17 21.43 -5.91
N ASN A 67 10.14 20.45 -6.82
CA ASN A 67 11.20 20.20 -7.80
C ASN A 67 12.56 19.89 -7.14
N GLY A 68 13.66 20.05 -7.89
CA GLY A 68 15.02 19.72 -7.43
C GLY A 68 15.41 18.29 -7.75
N GLY A 69 16.68 17.96 -7.62
CA GLY A 69 17.16 16.58 -7.72
C GLY A 69 16.70 15.77 -6.52
N TYR A 70 16.91 16.35 -5.34
CA TYR A 70 16.55 15.81 -4.04
C TYR A 70 15.81 16.89 -3.25
N ALA A 71 14.81 16.56 -2.44
CA ALA A 71 14.28 17.57 -1.53
C ALA A 71 15.24 17.73 -0.34
N ILE A 72 15.54 16.62 0.33
CA ILE A 72 16.46 16.59 1.46
C ILE A 72 17.49 15.50 1.21
N ARG A 73 18.77 15.89 1.25
CA ARG A 73 19.91 14.98 1.29
C ARG A 73 20.61 15.14 2.64
N TYR A 74 20.56 14.09 3.47
CA TYR A 74 21.03 14.08 4.84
C TYR A 74 22.01 12.94 5.08
N ASP A 75 23.20 13.27 5.56
CA ASP A 75 24.32 12.34 5.77
C ASP A 75 25.22 12.95 6.87
N PRO A 76 24.84 12.79 8.15
CA PRO A 76 25.50 13.45 9.27
C PRO A 76 26.82 12.77 9.64
N THR A 77 27.03 11.49 9.28
CA THR A 77 28.24 10.70 9.55
C THR A 77 28.65 10.62 11.04
N ILE A 78 27.70 10.78 11.97
CA ILE A 78 27.92 10.77 13.42
C ILE A 78 26.86 9.91 14.13
N THR A 79 27.16 9.49 15.36
CA THR A 79 26.18 8.80 16.22
C THR A 79 25.36 9.81 17.03
N GLY A 80 24.07 9.55 17.20
CA GLY A 80 23.21 10.32 18.11
C GLY A 80 22.58 11.56 17.48
N ASP A 81 22.61 11.67 16.16
CA ASP A 81 21.85 12.65 15.39
C ASP A 81 20.34 12.38 15.48
N SER A 82 19.55 13.32 14.97
CA SER A 82 18.11 13.17 14.83
C SER A 82 17.62 13.90 13.58
N LEU A 83 16.80 13.24 12.78
CA LEU A 83 16.07 13.85 11.68
C LEU A 83 14.58 13.57 11.86
N ILE A 84 13.80 14.65 12.01
CA ILE A 84 12.34 14.59 12.07
C ILE A 84 11.77 15.31 10.86
N ILE A 85 10.92 14.64 10.10
CA ILE A 85 10.23 15.20 8.94
C ILE A 85 8.75 14.86 9.07
N GLN A 86 7.95 15.87 9.40
CA GLN A 86 6.53 15.68 9.69
C GLN A 86 5.62 16.61 8.90
N ARG A 87 4.48 16.06 8.45
CA ARG A 87 3.41 16.84 7.78
C ARG A 87 3.90 17.62 6.56
N GLY A 88 4.96 17.13 5.93
CA GLY A 88 5.60 17.78 4.80
C GLY A 88 4.94 17.41 3.46
N THR A 89 5.15 18.26 2.47
CA THR A 89 4.75 18.02 1.07
C THR A 89 6.01 17.91 0.21
N PHE A 90 6.18 16.81 -0.50
CA PHE A 90 7.30 16.57 -1.41
C PHE A 90 6.76 16.30 -2.80
N TYR A 91 7.01 17.23 -3.72
CA TYR A 91 6.42 17.17 -5.05
C TYR A 91 7.47 17.36 -6.14
N ASN A 92 7.48 16.41 -7.08
CA ASN A 92 8.21 16.53 -8.35
C ASN A 92 9.74 16.59 -8.22
N GLN A 93 10.34 15.92 -7.23
CA GLN A 93 11.79 15.75 -7.25
C GLN A 93 12.22 14.87 -8.45
N TYR A 94 13.39 15.14 -9.00
CA TYR A 94 13.90 14.42 -10.17
C TYR A 94 14.43 13.04 -9.79
N TYR A 95 15.17 12.88 -8.69
CA TYR A 95 15.74 11.59 -8.30
C TYR A 95 15.05 10.96 -7.09
N TYR A 96 15.06 11.67 -5.96
CA TYR A 96 14.53 11.17 -4.68
C TYR A 96 13.81 12.30 -3.97
N SER A 97 12.71 12.03 -3.26
CA SER A 97 12.23 13.02 -2.31
C SER A 97 13.15 13.09 -1.09
N LEU A 98 13.42 11.96 -0.45
CA LEU A 98 14.32 11.87 0.70
C LEU A 98 15.50 10.94 0.40
N PHE A 99 16.71 11.38 0.74
CA PHE A 99 17.94 10.58 0.60
C PHE A 99 18.78 10.73 1.87
N ILE A 100 18.76 9.70 2.70
CA ILE A 100 19.24 9.72 4.09
C ILE A 100 20.29 8.62 4.28
N TYR A 101 21.43 8.97 4.87
CA TYR A 101 22.56 8.09 5.12
C TYR A 101 22.97 8.23 6.59
N ASP A 102 23.51 7.16 7.17
CA ASP A 102 24.26 7.16 8.43
C ASP A 102 23.53 7.93 9.57
N SER A 103 22.20 7.78 9.67
CA SER A 103 21.38 8.49 10.66
C SER A 103 20.86 7.56 11.75
N TYR A 104 20.92 8.01 13.00
CA TYR A 104 20.61 7.20 14.17
C TYR A 104 19.19 7.37 14.69
N ASN A 105 18.57 8.55 14.57
CA ASN A 105 17.19 8.72 15.05
C ASN A 105 16.33 9.37 13.97
N LEU A 106 15.39 8.60 13.44
CA LEU A 106 14.53 9.00 12.34
C LEU A 106 13.07 8.90 12.72
N ASP A 107 12.34 9.99 12.53
CA ASP A 107 10.88 10.03 12.55
C ASP A 107 10.38 10.75 11.30
N ILE A 108 9.86 9.98 10.36
CA ILE A 108 9.32 10.49 9.09
C ILE A 108 7.83 10.17 9.07
N SER A 109 6.97 11.16 9.30
CA SER A 109 5.55 10.90 9.41
C SER A 109 4.59 11.93 8.85
N HIS A 110 3.38 11.49 8.50
CA HIS A 110 2.31 12.34 7.97
C HIS A 110 2.70 13.12 6.70
N ASN A 111 3.74 12.68 5.96
CA ASN A 111 4.19 13.39 4.76
C ASN A 111 3.39 12.94 3.54
N TRP A 112 3.10 13.88 2.65
CA TRP A 112 2.61 13.58 1.31
C TRP A 112 3.75 13.68 0.31
N ILE A 113 4.06 12.57 -0.37
CA ILE A 113 5.13 12.47 -1.36
C ILE A 113 4.52 12.07 -2.69
N SER A 114 4.82 12.80 -3.77
CA SER A 114 4.29 12.47 -5.10
C SER A 114 5.34 12.57 -6.20
N GLY A 115 5.46 11.46 -6.94
CA GLY A 115 6.26 11.34 -8.15
C GLY A 115 5.50 11.65 -9.44
N GLU A 116 4.25 12.14 -9.39
CA GLU A 116 3.39 12.26 -10.57
C GLU A 116 4.03 13.10 -11.69
N ASP A 117 4.63 14.23 -11.38
CA ASP A 117 5.22 15.09 -12.41
C ASP A 117 6.71 14.81 -12.68
N SER A 118 7.32 13.84 -11.99
CA SER A 118 8.75 13.58 -12.13
C SER A 118 9.07 13.09 -13.54
N PRO A 119 10.00 13.75 -14.25
CA PRO A 119 10.38 13.34 -15.60
C PRO A 119 11.38 12.18 -15.61
N TYR A 120 11.86 11.73 -14.45
CA TYR A 120 12.80 10.61 -14.34
C TYR A 120 12.05 9.31 -14.04
N SER A 121 12.28 8.30 -14.87
CA SER A 121 11.58 7.03 -14.79
C SER A 121 12.04 6.12 -13.64
N ASP A 122 13.14 6.47 -12.95
CA ASP A 122 13.65 5.75 -11.77
C ASP A 122 13.49 6.55 -10.47
N TYR A 123 12.55 7.50 -10.44
CA TYR A 123 12.23 8.26 -9.24
C TYR A 123 11.95 7.34 -8.04
N ARG A 124 12.43 7.75 -6.86
CA ARG A 124 12.17 7.08 -5.59
C ARG A 124 11.56 8.03 -4.57
N GLY A 125 10.69 7.52 -3.71
CA GLY A 125 10.11 8.31 -2.62
C GLY A 125 11.15 8.59 -1.54
N MET A 126 11.54 7.54 -0.81
CA MET A 126 12.51 7.61 0.27
C MET A 126 13.63 6.59 0.06
N TYR A 127 14.86 7.00 0.27
CA TYR A 127 16.03 6.14 0.29
C TYR A 127 16.80 6.34 1.59
N LEU A 128 17.01 5.25 2.32
CA LEU A 128 17.73 5.20 3.58
C LEU A 128 18.85 4.16 3.48
N LEU A 129 20.05 4.53 3.93
CA LEU A 129 21.21 3.64 4.02
C LEU A 129 21.87 3.77 5.39
N ASN A 130 22.27 2.64 6.02
CA ASN A 130 23.02 2.62 7.28
C ASN A 130 22.35 3.40 8.42
N CYS A 131 21.02 3.28 8.55
CA CYS A 131 20.26 4.01 9.56
C CYS A 131 19.93 3.11 10.77
N ASP A 132 20.86 3.02 11.74
CA ASP A 132 20.91 1.89 12.71
C ASP A 132 20.50 2.23 14.16
N GLY A 133 19.78 3.32 14.40
CA GLY A 133 19.26 3.63 15.74
C GLY A 133 17.74 3.46 15.85
N ARG A 134 17.01 4.44 16.40
CA ARG A 134 15.55 4.36 16.44
C ARG A 134 14.95 4.94 15.16
N PHE A 135 14.25 4.09 14.43
CA PHE A 135 13.74 4.42 13.11
C PHE A 135 12.25 4.14 13.02
N THR A 136 11.46 5.19 12.75
CA THR A 136 10.03 5.11 12.48
C THR A 136 9.64 5.84 11.18
N ILE A 137 8.95 5.14 10.28
CA ILE A 137 8.27 5.75 9.12
C ILE A 137 6.79 5.45 9.24
N HIS A 138 5.96 6.48 9.42
CA HIS A 138 4.55 6.22 9.63
C HIS A 138 3.57 7.27 9.14
N ASP A 139 2.35 6.83 8.85
CA ASP A 139 1.25 7.71 8.39
C ASP A 139 1.60 8.52 7.13
N ASN A 140 2.57 8.08 6.32
CA ASN A 140 2.95 8.78 5.09
C ASN A 140 2.06 8.36 3.93
N ASN A 141 1.76 9.30 3.05
CA ASN A 141 1.01 9.09 1.82
C ASN A 141 1.95 9.30 0.62
N ILE A 142 2.50 8.20 0.10
CA ILE A 142 3.50 8.18 -0.99
C ILE A 142 2.81 7.70 -2.26
N VAL A 143 2.61 8.59 -3.23
CA VAL A 143 1.79 8.30 -4.41
C VAL A 143 2.52 8.48 -5.72
N ASN A 144 2.06 7.74 -6.73
CA ASN A 144 2.48 7.91 -8.11
C ASN A 144 3.99 7.82 -8.30
N VAL A 145 4.64 6.93 -7.54
CA VAL A 145 6.05 6.64 -7.70
C VAL A 145 6.24 5.95 -9.05
N LYS A 146 6.71 6.73 -10.03
CA LYS A 146 7.03 6.27 -11.38
C LYS A 146 8.46 5.74 -11.36
N GLY A 147 8.61 4.44 -11.16
CA GLY A 147 9.94 3.84 -11.12
C GLY A 147 10.15 2.90 -9.96
N THR A 148 11.36 2.94 -9.40
CA THR A 148 11.95 1.79 -8.75
C THR A 148 11.38 1.49 -7.38
N ARG A 149 11.34 2.45 -6.44
CA ARG A 149 11.06 2.16 -5.01
C ARG A 149 10.28 3.28 -4.31
N GLY A 150 9.21 2.92 -3.60
CA GLY A 150 8.46 3.84 -2.75
C GLY A 150 9.26 4.20 -1.49
N ILE A 151 9.50 3.20 -0.64
CA ILE A 151 10.44 3.26 0.49
C ILE A 151 11.54 2.25 0.23
N GLU A 152 12.79 2.71 0.30
CA GLU A 152 13.98 1.87 0.21
C GLU A 152 14.82 2.04 1.47
N MET A 153 15.14 0.91 2.08
CA MET A 153 16.07 0.77 3.20
C MET A 153 17.16 -0.21 2.78
N SER A 154 18.41 0.13 3.07
CA SER A 154 19.57 -0.73 2.84
C SER A 154 20.47 -0.67 4.07
N ASP A 155 20.92 -1.83 4.55
CA ASP A 155 21.87 -1.92 5.66
C ASP A 155 21.38 -1.13 6.89
N CYS A 156 20.07 -1.14 7.18
CA CYS A 156 19.46 -0.42 8.30
C CYS A 156 19.10 -1.43 9.38
N ASP A 157 19.90 -1.50 10.45
CA ASP A 157 19.81 -2.55 11.44
C ASP A 157 19.26 -2.04 12.78
N GLY A 158 18.08 -2.55 13.14
CA GLY A 158 17.53 -2.39 14.47
C GLY A 158 18.24 -3.29 15.49
N THR A 159 17.70 -3.33 16.70
CA THR A 159 18.20 -4.20 17.77
C THR A 159 17.04 -4.97 18.40
N THR A 160 17.35 -6.03 19.16
CA THR A 160 16.33 -6.81 19.89
C THR A 160 15.45 -5.96 20.81
N ASP A 161 16.01 -4.88 21.39
CA ASP A 161 15.26 -3.99 22.28
C ASP A 161 14.56 -2.85 21.53
N HIS A 162 14.97 -2.57 20.29
CA HIS A 162 14.47 -1.46 19.47
C HIS A 162 14.43 -1.88 18.01
N HIS A 163 13.31 -2.50 17.61
CA HIS A 163 13.03 -2.73 16.20
C HIS A 163 12.77 -1.39 15.49
N HIS A 164 13.14 -1.33 14.21
CA HIS A 164 12.64 -0.31 13.30
C HIS A 164 11.16 -0.59 13.01
N THR A 165 10.33 0.43 12.92
CA THR A 165 8.89 0.25 12.65
C THR A 165 8.43 1.10 11.48
N ILE A 166 7.89 0.45 10.45
CA ILE A 166 7.32 1.08 9.26
C ILE A 166 5.83 0.74 9.27
N TYR A 167 4.97 1.72 9.54
CA TYR A 167 3.55 1.43 9.73
C TYR A 167 2.58 2.50 9.25
N ASN A 168 1.32 2.13 9.01
CA ASN A 168 0.28 3.05 8.53
C ASN A 168 0.65 3.87 7.29
N ASN A 169 1.63 3.44 6.49
CA ASN A 169 1.97 4.16 5.28
C ASN A 169 1.08 3.69 4.13
N PHE A 170 0.66 4.63 3.29
CA PHE A 170 0.14 4.33 1.97
C PHE A 170 1.22 4.51 0.92
N ILE A 171 1.42 3.50 0.08
CA ILE A 171 2.38 3.53 -1.02
C ILE A 171 1.70 3.10 -2.31
N HIS A 172 1.64 4.01 -3.30
CA HIS A 172 1.25 3.70 -4.67
C HIS A 172 2.44 3.82 -5.63
N THR A 173 2.77 2.71 -6.28
CA THR A 173 3.82 2.63 -7.32
C THR A 173 3.24 2.22 -8.66
N LYS A 174 3.73 2.83 -9.76
CA LYS A 174 3.23 2.57 -11.12
C LYS A 174 4.34 2.62 -12.17
N GLY A 175 3.97 2.31 -13.41
CA GLY A 175 4.85 2.41 -14.58
C GLY A 175 5.25 1.06 -15.17
N VAL A 176 6.13 1.09 -16.18
CA VAL A 176 6.51 -0.12 -16.95
C VAL A 176 7.79 -0.79 -16.46
N GLN A 177 8.53 -0.12 -15.57
CA GLN A 177 9.75 -0.65 -14.98
C GLN A 177 9.42 -1.52 -13.76
N SER A 178 10.43 -2.23 -13.25
CA SER A 178 10.29 -2.96 -12.00
C SER A 178 10.18 -1.96 -10.85
N ALA A 179 9.01 -1.93 -10.21
CA ALA A 179 8.69 -1.03 -9.12
C ALA A 179 8.42 -1.84 -7.85
N ILE A 180 8.91 -1.36 -6.71
CA ILE A 180 8.75 -1.97 -5.40
C ILE A 180 8.08 -0.96 -4.47
N GLY A 181 7.03 -1.37 -3.75
CA GLY A 181 6.39 -0.52 -2.75
C GLY A 181 7.36 -0.20 -1.60
N ILE A 182 7.77 -1.25 -0.88
CA ILE A 182 8.76 -1.18 0.19
C ILE A 182 9.86 -2.21 -0.06
N TYR A 183 11.11 -1.77 -0.08
CA TYR A 183 12.29 -2.60 -0.23
C TYR A 183 13.19 -2.48 1.00
N GLY A 184 13.39 -3.58 1.73
CA GLY A 184 14.35 -3.66 2.83
C GLY A 184 15.49 -4.61 2.46
N TYR A 185 16.72 -4.12 2.38
CA TYR A 185 17.89 -4.90 1.97
C TYR A 185 18.91 -4.97 3.09
N TYR A 186 19.26 -6.17 3.56
CA TYR A 186 20.11 -6.35 4.75
C TYR A 186 19.67 -5.43 5.89
N SER A 187 18.38 -5.45 6.21
CA SER A 187 17.82 -4.61 7.27
C SER A 187 17.23 -5.51 8.33
N ASP A 188 17.93 -5.65 9.45
CA ASP A 188 17.54 -6.52 10.55
C ASP A 188 16.58 -5.82 11.53
N TYR A 189 15.85 -6.62 12.32
CA TYR A 189 14.94 -6.13 13.38
C TYR A 189 13.98 -5.04 12.88
N THR A 190 13.30 -5.33 11.78
CA THR A 190 12.40 -4.38 11.11
C THR A 190 10.98 -4.93 11.06
N ASP A 191 10.05 -4.12 11.54
CA ASP A 191 8.63 -4.43 11.61
C ASP A 191 7.83 -3.62 10.57
N TYR A 192 7.11 -4.32 9.70
CA TYR A 192 6.19 -3.75 8.72
C TYR A 192 4.76 -4.01 9.16
N TYR A 193 4.06 -2.99 9.65
CA TYR A 193 2.72 -3.13 10.22
C TYR A 193 1.69 -2.23 9.56
N HIS A 194 0.49 -2.72 9.26
CA HIS A 194 -0.61 -1.86 8.81
C HIS A 194 -0.25 -0.96 7.60
N ASN A 195 0.72 -1.32 6.76
CA ASN A 195 0.97 -0.54 5.55
C ASN A 195 -0.04 -0.95 4.48
N THR A 196 -0.48 0.02 3.68
CA THR A 196 -1.29 -0.23 2.48
C THR A 196 -0.42 0.03 1.25
N ILE A 197 -0.20 -0.99 0.43
CA ILE A 197 0.60 -0.90 -0.80
C ILE A 197 -0.29 -1.22 -1.99
N ASN A 198 -0.40 -0.28 -2.92
CA ASN A 198 -1.00 -0.51 -4.23
C ASN A 198 0.09 -0.44 -5.30
N ASN A 199 0.47 -1.58 -5.87
CA ASN A 199 1.47 -1.63 -6.94
C ASN A 199 0.83 -2.01 -8.27
N THR A 200 0.63 -0.99 -9.12
CA THR A 200 0.03 -1.10 -10.45
C THR A 200 1.08 -1.14 -11.57
N SER A 201 2.36 -1.26 -11.24
CA SER A 201 3.43 -1.36 -12.24
C SER A 201 3.37 -2.68 -13.02
N SER A 202 3.84 -2.67 -14.27
CA SER A 202 3.79 -3.84 -15.17
C SER A 202 5.13 -4.58 -15.32
N GLY A 203 6.20 -4.13 -14.66
CA GLY A 203 7.49 -4.80 -14.63
C GLY A 203 7.40 -6.22 -14.04
N THR A 204 8.13 -7.17 -14.63
CA THR A 204 8.07 -8.60 -14.22
C THR A 204 8.75 -8.88 -12.88
N SER A 205 9.63 -7.98 -12.42
CA SER A 205 10.27 -8.06 -11.10
C SER A 205 9.70 -7.02 -10.12
N SER A 206 8.51 -6.48 -10.41
CA SER A 206 7.82 -5.58 -9.49
C SER A 206 7.31 -6.32 -8.26
N VAL A 207 7.36 -5.68 -7.09
CA VAL A 207 6.98 -6.30 -5.81
C VAL A 207 6.16 -5.33 -4.95
N GLY A 208 5.19 -5.81 -4.19
CA GLY A 208 4.56 -5.00 -3.13
C GLY A 208 5.55 -4.72 -1.99
N LEU A 209 5.88 -5.76 -1.23
CA LEU A 209 6.85 -5.74 -0.13
C LEU A 209 8.01 -6.70 -0.39
N TYR A 210 9.24 -6.22 -0.29
CA TYR A 210 10.43 -7.00 -0.57
C TYR A 210 11.48 -6.87 0.55
N PRO A 211 11.36 -7.69 1.61
CA PRO A 211 12.40 -7.88 2.61
C PRO A 211 13.44 -8.89 2.07
N LEU A 212 14.68 -8.44 1.89
CA LEU A 212 15.78 -9.19 1.29
C LEU A 212 16.97 -9.27 2.25
N TYR A 213 17.40 -10.48 2.59
CA TYR A 213 18.54 -10.74 3.48
C TYR A 213 18.44 -10.14 4.90
N GLY A 214 17.29 -9.65 5.32
CA GLY A 214 17.05 -9.22 6.70
C GLY A 214 16.75 -10.39 7.65
N SER A 215 17.06 -10.21 8.93
CA SER A 215 16.80 -11.14 10.03
C SER A 215 15.92 -10.49 11.09
N ASN A 216 15.05 -11.28 11.73
CA ASN A 216 14.08 -10.78 12.72
C ASN A 216 13.14 -9.72 12.12
N VAL A 217 12.64 -10.01 10.92
CA VAL A 217 11.68 -9.15 10.22
C VAL A 217 10.26 -9.61 10.54
N THR A 218 9.37 -8.68 10.87
CA THR A 218 7.95 -8.96 11.11
C THR A 218 7.09 -8.30 10.05
N VAL A 219 6.08 -9.00 9.52
CA VAL A 219 5.16 -8.50 8.48
C VAL A 219 3.74 -8.84 8.89
N ASN A 220 3.02 -7.92 9.53
CA ASN A 220 1.64 -8.19 9.99
C ASN A 220 0.66 -7.07 9.61
N ASN A 221 -0.60 -7.42 9.40
CA ASN A 221 -1.69 -6.48 9.11
C ASN A 221 -1.47 -5.59 7.88
N ASN A 222 -0.61 -5.94 6.92
CA ASN A 222 -0.40 -5.13 5.73
C ASN A 222 -1.45 -5.44 4.66
N ASN A 223 -1.95 -4.43 3.97
CA ASN A 223 -2.82 -4.56 2.81
C ASN A 223 -2.01 -4.37 1.52
N ILE A 224 -1.63 -5.45 0.86
CA ILE A 224 -0.76 -5.43 -0.32
C ILE A 224 -1.55 -5.88 -1.55
N SER A 225 -1.73 -4.96 -2.48
CA SER A 225 -2.32 -5.21 -3.79
C SER A 225 -1.26 -5.11 -4.88
N LYS A 226 -1.12 -6.18 -5.67
CA LYS A 226 -0.22 -6.23 -6.82
C LYS A 226 -0.99 -6.59 -8.09
N SER A 227 -1.04 -5.67 -9.03
CA SER A 227 -1.63 -5.89 -10.36
C SER A 227 -0.58 -6.12 -11.43
N ASN A 228 -0.94 -6.69 -12.57
CA ASN A 228 -0.06 -7.00 -13.71
C ASN A 228 0.97 -8.09 -13.36
N ASN A 229 2.24 -7.96 -13.74
CA ASN A 229 3.26 -8.97 -13.44
C ASN A 229 3.94 -8.71 -12.09
N GLY A 230 4.58 -9.72 -11.50
CA GLY A 230 5.41 -9.57 -10.31
C GLY A 230 4.86 -10.33 -9.10
N TYR A 231 5.09 -9.79 -7.89
CA TYR A 231 4.79 -10.46 -6.62
C TYR A 231 4.13 -9.53 -5.60
N ALA A 232 3.21 -10.01 -4.77
CA ALA A 232 2.77 -9.22 -3.60
C ALA A 232 3.91 -9.14 -2.58
N ILE A 233 4.53 -10.28 -2.26
CA ILE A 233 5.70 -10.38 -1.37
C ILE A 233 6.84 -11.16 -2.02
N TYR A 234 8.08 -10.72 -1.82
CA TYR A 234 9.27 -11.43 -2.32
C TYR A 234 10.31 -11.53 -1.19
N THR A 235 10.60 -12.74 -0.73
CA THR A 235 11.58 -13.01 0.35
C THR A 235 12.34 -14.32 0.07
N PRO A 236 13.47 -14.27 -0.66
CA PRO A 236 14.23 -15.46 -1.00
C PRO A 236 15.07 -15.96 0.19
N SER A 237 15.33 -15.09 1.16
CA SER A 237 16.40 -15.27 2.13
C SER A 237 16.20 -14.55 3.46
N ALA A 238 15.11 -13.78 3.63
CA ALA A 238 14.87 -13.10 4.89
C ALA A 238 14.26 -14.07 5.91
N ASN A 239 14.69 -13.96 7.17
CA ASN A 239 14.07 -14.67 8.28
C ASN A 239 12.88 -13.83 8.77
N ILE A 240 11.69 -14.17 8.27
CA ILE A 240 10.46 -13.40 8.51
C ILE A 240 9.49 -14.15 9.43
N VAL A 241 8.74 -13.39 10.21
CA VAL A 241 7.47 -13.79 10.82
C VAL A 241 6.37 -12.99 10.13
N SER A 242 5.34 -13.67 9.63
CA SER A 242 4.27 -13.03 8.84
C SER A 242 2.92 -13.65 9.14
N ASP A 243 1.92 -12.83 9.45
CA ASP A 243 0.52 -13.24 9.58
C ASP A 243 -0.47 -12.07 9.47
N TYR A 244 -1.75 -12.36 9.26
CA TYR A 244 -2.84 -11.36 9.18
C TYR A 244 -2.66 -10.29 8.08
N ASN A 245 -2.01 -10.61 6.97
CA ASN A 245 -1.85 -9.69 5.84
C ASN A 245 -2.91 -9.94 4.76
N ASN A 246 -3.12 -8.98 3.87
CA ASN A 246 -3.77 -9.20 2.58
C ASN A 246 -2.72 -9.20 1.47
N PHE A 247 -2.63 -10.29 0.71
CA PHE A 247 -1.70 -10.43 -0.42
C PHE A 247 -2.45 -10.57 -1.74
N TYR A 248 -3.24 -9.55 -2.07
CA TYR A 248 -4.04 -9.56 -3.27
C TYR A 248 -3.19 -9.45 -4.54
N THR A 249 -3.44 -10.35 -5.50
CA THR A 249 -2.77 -10.33 -6.80
C THR A 249 -3.75 -10.42 -7.96
N SER A 250 -3.44 -9.73 -9.07
CA SER A 250 -4.28 -9.75 -10.28
C SER A 250 -3.45 -9.67 -11.56
N ASN A 251 -4.05 -10.04 -12.70
CA ASN A 251 -3.49 -9.84 -14.04
C ASN A 251 -2.10 -10.48 -14.28
N GLY A 252 -1.88 -11.68 -13.73
CA GLY A 252 -0.64 -12.46 -13.94
C GLY A 252 0.43 -12.29 -12.86
N ALA A 253 0.14 -11.54 -11.80
CA ALA A 253 0.98 -11.46 -10.61
C ALA A 253 0.88 -12.78 -9.84
N ASN A 254 1.93 -13.08 -9.09
CA ASN A 254 1.98 -14.24 -8.20
C ASN A 254 1.87 -13.74 -6.78
N MET A 255 1.22 -14.50 -5.90
CA MET A 255 1.16 -14.18 -4.48
C MET A 255 2.56 -13.86 -3.92
N GLY A 256 3.53 -14.76 -4.10
CA GLY A 256 4.86 -14.47 -3.58
C GLY A 256 5.99 -15.35 -4.07
N TYR A 257 7.19 -15.00 -3.64
CA TYR A 257 8.41 -15.78 -3.82
C TYR A 257 9.02 -16.07 -2.46
N PHE A 258 9.24 -17.34 -2.15
CA PHE A 258 9.79 -17.77 -0.86
C PHE A 258 10.92 -18.78 -1.08
N GLY A 259 12.06 -18.53 -0.43
CA GLY A 259 13.26 -19.37 -0.58
C GLY A 259 13.82 -19.34 -2.00
N SER A 260 13.47 -20.35 -2.80
CA SER A 260 13.89 -20.48 -4.20
C SER A 260 12.75 -20.67 -5.20
N THR A 261 11.49 -20.51 -4.75
CA THR A 261 10.30 -20.94 -5.50
C THR A 261 9.24 -19.84 -5.55
N VAL A 262 8.52 -19.80 -6.67
CA VAL A 262 7.35 -18.95 -6.88
C VAL A 262 6.10 -19.67 -6.37
N HIS A 263 5.26 -18.96 -5.64
CA HIS A 263 3.98 -19.41 -5.10
C HIS A 263 2.87 -18.57 -5.73
N PRO A 264 2.12 -19.10 -6.72
CA PRO A 264 1.09 -18.34 -7.41
C PRO A 264 -0.07 -17.93 -6.52
N THR A 265 -0.47 -18.77 -5.57
CA THR A 265 -1.63 -18.54 -4.69
C THR A 265 -1.25 -18.43 -3.21
N ILE A 266 -2.11 -17.84 -2.39
CA ILE A 266 -1.93 -17.80 -0.94
C ILE A 266 -1.89 -19.21 -0.30
N SER A 267 -2.65 -20.16 -0.84
CA SER A 267 -2.61 -21.56 -0.40
C SER A 267 -1.25 -22.20 -0.64
N ASP A 268 -0.63 -21.95 -1.79
CA ASP A 268 0.72 -22.44 -2.11
C ASP A 268 1.78 -21.83 -1.19
N TRP A 269 1.61 -20.55 -0.85
CA TRP A 269 2.48 -19.84 0.08
C TRP A 269 2.39 -20.42 1.49
N ILE A 270 1.19 -20.49 2.06
CA ILE A 270 0.96 -21.00 3.43
C ILE A 270 1.53 -22.42 3.56
N ALA A 271 1.28 -23.28 2.57
CA ALA A 271 1.78 -24.65 2.57
C ALA A 271 3.32 -24.74 2.54
N ALA A 272 4.00 -23.79 1.90
CA ALA A 272 5.45 -23.78 1.77
C ALA A 272 6.17 -23.06 2.91
N SER A 273 5.63 -21.92 3.36
CA SER A 273 6.23 -21.08 4.40
C SER A 273 5.85 -21.50 5.82
N ASN A 274 4.68 -22.12 6.00
CA ASN A 274 4.01 -22.30 7.31
C ASN A 274 3.75 -20.98 8.04
N LEU A 275 3.66 -19.87 7.30
CA LEU A 275 3.30 -18.54 7.78
C LEU A 275 1.90 -18.18 7.27
N ASP A 276 1.38 -17.02 7.70
CA ASP A 276 0.21 -16.38 7.08
C ASP A 276 -1.09 -17.21 7.12
N SER A 277 -1.28 -18.02 8.16
CA SER A 277 -2.49 -18.84 8.32
C SER A 277 -3.77 -18.03 8.50
N ASN A 278 -3.67 -16.78 8.96
CA ASN A 278 -4.78 -15.85 9.10
C ASN A 278 -4.77 -14.74 8.04
N SER A 279 -3.85 -14.81 7.07
CA SER A 279 -3.79 -13.86 5.96
C SER A 279 -4.85 -14.18 4.91
N VAL A 280 -5.22 -13.16 4.13
CA VAL A 280 -6.27 -13.21 3.10
C VAL A 280 -5.72 -12.81 1.73
N ASP A 281 -6.48 -13.13 0.67
CA ASP A 281 -6.21 -12.76 -0.72
C ASP A 281 -7.50 -12.20 -1.31
N VAL A 282 -7.77 -10.92 -1.06
CA VAL A 282 -9.01 -10.25 -1.43
C VAL A 282 -8.73 -8.87 -2.04
N ASN A 283 -9.42 -8.53 -3.12
CA ASN A 283 -9.25 -7.24 -3.77
C ASN A 283 -9.60 -6.11 -2.80
N SER A 284 -8.68 -5.19 -2.55
CA SER A 284 -8.88 -4.07 -1.62
C SER A 284 -9.94 -3.07 -2.09
N TYR A 285 -10.33 -3.07 -3.37
CA TYR A 285 -11.31 -2.11 -3.91
C TYR A 285 -10.99 -0.65 -3.55
N PHE A 286 -9.76 -0.24 -3.84
CA PHE A 286 -9.35 1.14 -3.62
C PHE A 286 -10.25 2.10 -4.40
N THR A 287 -10.64 3.22 -3.78
CA THR A 287 -11.47 4.25 -4.46
C THR A 287 -10.82 4.76 -5.75
N ASN A 288 -9.49 4.82 -5.78
CA ASN A 288 -8.66 4.99 -6.98
C ASN A 288 -7.22 4.57 -6.67
N ASP A 289 -6.36 4.48 -7.69
CA ASP A 289 -5.00 3.96 -7.55
C ASP A 289 -4.14 4.67 -6.50
N SER A 290 -4.37 5.97 -6.25
CA SER A 290 -3.60 6.78 -5.30
C SER A 290 -4.33 7.02 -3.97
N SER A 291 -5.31 6.19 -3.63
CA SER A 291 -6.05 6.28 -2.37
C SER A 291 -5.80 5.07 -1.48
N TYR A 292 -5.60 5.32 -0.19
CA TYR A 292 -5.55 4.28 0.83
C TYR A 292 -6.93 3.74 1.23
N VAL A 293 -8.01 4.45 0.85
CA VAL A 293 -9.38 4.10 1.24
C VAL A 293 -9.80 2.83 0.50
N THR A 294 -10.06 1.78 1.28
CA THR A 294 -10.51 0.46 0.87
C THR A 294 -11.98 0.27 1.25
N SER A 295 -12.73 -0.48 0.44
CA SER A 295 -14.11 -0.88 0.74
C SER A 295 -14.27 -2.39 0.88
N GLN A 296 -13.17 -3.14 0.98
CA GLN A 296 -13.20 -4.59 1.05
C GLN A 296 -13.56 -5.06 2.46
N ILE A 297 -14.78 -5.54 2.64
CA ILE A 297 -15.30 -5.98 3.95
C ILE A 297 -14.45 -7.05 4.63
N PHE A 298 -13.77 -7.92 3.87
CA PHE A 298 -12.90 -8.95 4.45
C PHE A 298 -11.58 -8.40 5.03
N LEU A 299 -11.30 -7.11 4.88
CA LEU A 299 -10.20 -6.44 5.57
C LEU A 299 -10.63 -5.78 6.89
N ASN A 300 -11.95 -5.56 7.06
CA ASN A 300 -12.51 -4.99 8.29
C ASN A 300 -12.48 -6.02 9.41
N ASP A 301 -12.02 -5.62 10.59
CA ASP A 301 -11.88 -6.44 11.79
C ASP A 301 -11.05 -7.74 11.58
N ALA A 302 -10.23 -7.79 10.52
CA ALA A 302 -9.53 -8.99 10.10
C ALA A 302 -8.08 -9.07 10.59
N GLY A 303 -7.54 -8.01 11.18
CA GLY A 303 -6.17 -7.94 11.70
C GLY A 303 -6.02 -8.39 13.16
N THR A 304 -4.78 -8.30 13.66
CA THR A 304 -4.42 -8.62 15.06
C THR A 304 -3.91 -7.38 15.81
N PRO A 305 -4.16 -7.19 17.12
CA PRO A 305 -3.69 -6.00 17.81
C PRO A 305 -2.16 -5.98 17.97
N LEU A 306 -1.51 -4.94 17.45
CA LEU A 306 -0.04 -4.77 17.47
C LEU A 306 0.43 -3.63 18.39
N GLY A 307 -0.46 -3.05 19.20
CA GLY A 307 -0.15 -1.92 20.10
C GLY A 307 -0.13 -0.55 19.43
N LEU A 308 -0.42 -0.47 18.13
CA LEU A 308 -0.68 0.77 17.39
C LEU A 308 -2.15 1.15 17.56
N THR A 309 -2.42 2.33 18.12
CA THR A 309 -3.79 2.70 18.54
C THR A 309 -4.54 3.56 17.54
N GLU A 310 -3.86 4.10 16.53
CA GLU A 310 -4.43 5.01 15.53
C GLU A 310 -4.08 4.54 14.11
N ASP A 311 -4.92 4.89 13.15
CA ASP A 311 -4.72 4.67 11.71
C ASP A 311 -4.06 5.88 11.02
N ILE A 312 -3.93 5.84 9.68
CA ILE A 312 -3.31 6.90 8.87
C ILE A 312 -4.02 8.27 8.97
N GLU A 313 -5.29 8.31 9.37
CA GLU A 313 -6.06 9.54 9.58
C GLU A 313 -6.06 10.00 11.04
N GLY A 314 -5.44 9.25 11.95
CA GLY A 314 -5.48 9.48 13.39
C GLY A 314 -6.77 8.96 14.04
N ASN A 315 -7.55 8.13 13.37
CA ASN A 315 -8.74 7.50 13.93
C ASN A 315 -8.34 6.31 14.83
N PRO A 316 -9.04 6.06 15.95
CA PRO A 316 -8.75 4.93 16.81
C PRO A 316 -8.96 3.59 16.10
N ARG A 317 -7.99 2.68 16.24
CA ARG A 317 -8.13 1.28 15.82
C ARG A 317 -8.96 0.49 16.81
N ASN A 318 -9.65 -0.54 16.33
CA ASN A 318 -10.27 -1.53 17.18
C ASN A 318 -9.18 -2.26 18.00
N ALA A 319 -9.31 -2.20 19.33
CA ALA A 319 -8.30 -2.71 20.26
C ALA A 319 -8.19 -4.25 20.28
N VAL A 320 -9.11 -4.97 19.65
CA VAL A 320 -9.16 -6.45 19.62
C VAL A 320 -9.04 -6.98 18.20
N THR A 321 -9.67 -6.31 17.24
CA THR A 321 -9.73 -6.72 15.83
C THR A 321 -9.50 -5.50 14.94
N PRO A 322 -8.27 -4.94 14.87
CA PRO A 322 -8.02 -3.81 13.98
C PRO A 322 -8.14 -4.23 12.50
N ASP A 323 -8.29 -3.27 11.61
CA ASP A 323 -8.36 -3.57 10.18
C ASP A 323 -6.98 -3.90 9.58
N ILE A 324 -6.98 -4.74 8.53
CA ILE A 324 -5.79 -4.98 7.72
C ILE A 324 -5.53 -3.75 6.83
N GLY A 325 -4.35 -3.15 6.99
CA GLY A 325 -3.91 -1.97 6.26
C GLY A 325 -3.88 -0.68 7.09
N ALA A 326 -3.57 0.41 6.40
CA ALA A 326 -3.28 1.72 7.00
C ALA A 326 -4.51 2.49 7.47
N TYR A 327 -5.69 2.12 6.99
CA TYR A 327 -6.94 2.84 7.21
C TYR A 327 -7.92 1.96 7.98
N GLU A 328 -8.46 2.49 9.08
CA GLU A 328 -9.53 1.86 9.84
C GLU A 328 -10.87 2.36 9.29
N PHE A 329 -11.70 1.46 8.82
CA PHE A 329 -12.99 1.75 8.22
C PHE A 329 -14.09 0.95 8.88
N ALA A 330 -15.31 1.42 8.73
CA ALA A 330 -16.49 0.62 9.01
C ALA A 330 -17.20 0.41 7.68
N PRO A 331 -17.59 -0.83 7.33
CA PRO A 331 -18.56 -1.04 6.28
C PRO A 331 -19.76 -0.12 6.54
N MET A 332 -20.25 0.56 5.52
CA MET A 332 -21.37 1.49 5.65
C MET A 332 -22.53 1.08 4.75
N GLY A 333 -23.74 1.40 5.21
CA GLY A 333 -24.94 1.31 4.37
C GLY A 333 -25.45 -0.12 4.12
N ILE A 334 -26.17 -0.24 3.01
CA ILE A 334 -26.78 -1.47 2.50
C ILE A 334 -26.18 -1.68 1.11
N ASP A 335 -25.47 -2.78 0.92
CA ASP A 335 -24.72 -3.06 -0.30
C ASP A 335 -24.69 -4.58 -0.50
N ALA A 336 -24.91 -5.02 -1.73
CA ALA A 336 -24.99 -6.42 -2.12
C ALA A 336 -24.17 -6.63 -3.39
N ALA A 337 -23.45 -7.75 -3.47
CA ALA A 337 -22.66 -8.09 -4.64
C ALA A 337 -22.90 -9.53 -5.11
N ILE A 338 -22.88 -9.74 -6.42
CA ILE A 338 -22.76 -11.08 -7.02
C ILE A 338 -21.28 -11.34 -7.27
N ILE A 339 -20.67 -12.20 -6.46
CA ILE A 339 -19.20 -12.37 -6.46
C ILE A 339 -18.72 -13.56 -7.31
N GLU A 340 -19.60 -14.54 -7.60
CA GLU A 340 -19.22 -15.72 -8.37
C GLU A 340 -20.43 -16.43 -9.01
N ILE A 341 -20.22 -17.07 -10.17
CA ILE A 341 -21.13 -18.10 -10.71
C ILE A 341 -20.58 -19.47 -10.32
N ILE A 342 -21.24 -20.16 -9.40
CA ILE A 342 -20.74 -21.40 -8.79
C ILE A 342 -21.36 -22.67 -9.39
N VAL A 343 -22.47 -22.56 -10.11
CA VAL A 343 -23.12 -23.68 -10.80
C VAL A 343 -23.46 -23.26 -12.23
N PRO A 344 -23.23 -24.11 -13.24
CA PRO A 344 -22.57 -25.43 -13.14
C PRO A 344 -21.05 -25.32 -12.98
N GLU A 345 -20.45 -26.17 -12.15
CA GLU A 345 -18.99 -26.28 -11.99
C GLU A 345 -18.40 -27.00 -13.21
N ALA A 346 -17.36 -26.43 -13.82
CA ALA A 346 -16.69 -27.06 -14.95
C ALA A 346 -15.73 -28.18 -14.49
N PRO A 347 -15.69 -29.34 -15.19
CA PRO A 347 -16.44 -29.69 -16.39
C PRO A 347 -17.84 -30.27 -16.07
N PHE A 348 -18.83 -29.92 -16.90
CA PHE A 348 -20.18 -30.47 -16.85
C PHE A 348 -20.62 -30.97 -18.23
N VAL A 349 -21.59 -31.91 -18.25
CA VAL A 349 -22.12 -32.49 -19.50
C VAL A 349 -22.99 -31.47 -20.25
N LEU A 350 -23.14 -31.61 -21.56
CA LEU A 350 -24.11 -30.81 -22.33
C LEU A 350 -25.54 -31.02 -21.81
N GLY A 351 -26.39 -30.01 -21.97
CA GLY A 351 -27.79 -30.06 -21.60
C GLY A 351 -28.21 -28.98 -20.60
N ASN A 352 -29.35 -29.22 -19.98
CA ASN A 352 -30.04 -28.25 -19.15
C ASN A 352 -29.45 -28.20 -17.74
N HIS A 353 -28.85 -27.09 -17.36
CA HIS A 353 -28.23 -26.90 -16.05
C HIS A 353 -28.75 -25.64 -15.37
N ASN A 354 -28.86 -25.72 -14.05
CA ASN A 354 -29.07 -24.54 -13.24
C ASN A 354 -27.84 -23.65 -13.31
N VAL A 355 -28.06 -22.35 -13.34
CA VAL A 355 -27.04 -21.33 -13.14
C VAL A 355 -27.29 -20.72 -11.76
N SER A 356 -26.37 -20.95 -10.83
CA SER A 356 -26.47 -20.41 -9.47
C SER A 356 -25.29 -19.50 -9.18
N VAL A 357 -25.56 -18.42 -8.46
CA VAL A 357 -24.61 -17.38 -8.12
C VAL A 357 -24.40 -17.30 -6.61
N LEU A 358 -23.26 -16.76 -6.21
CA LEU A 358 -22.96 -16.45 -4.82
C LEU A 358 -23.27 -14.97 -4.57
N LEU A 359 -24.34 -14.72 -3.81
CA LEU A 359 -24.73 -13.39 -3.32
C LEU A 359 -24.00 -13.12 -2.02
N GLN A 360 -23.38 -11.95 -1.90
CA GLN A 360 -22.72 -11.48 -0.69
C GLN A 360 -23.35 -10.19 -0.16
N ASN A 361 -23.40 -10.05 1.17
CA ASN A 361 -23.62 -8.76 1.81
C ASN A 361 -22.29 -8.01 1.98
N THR A 362 -22.06 -7.00 1.17
CA THR A 362 -20.86 -6.15 1.20
C THR A 362 -21.03 -4.91 2.09
N GLY A 363 -22.26 -4.62 2.54
CA GLY A 363 -22.57 -3.52 3.45
C GLY A 363 -22.62 -3.94 4.92
N ALA A 364 -22.76 -2.96 5.82
CA ALA A 364 -22.92 -3.20 7.27
C ALA A 364 -24.33 -3.69 7.65
N THR A 365 -25.35 -3.34 6.86
CA THR A 365 -26.73 -3.67 7.19
C THR A 365 -27.06 -5.09 6.74
N THR A 366 -27.66 -5.90 7.62
CA THR A 366 -28.15 -7.24 7.24
C THR A 366 -29.09 -7.15 6.04
N LEU A 367 -28.80 -7.91 4.98
CA LEU A 367 -29.68 -8.02 3.83
C LEU A 367 -30.85 -8.94 4.16
N THR A 368 -32.04 -8.47 3.82
CA THR A 368 -33.33 -9.14 3.98
C THR A 368 -34.03 -9.37 2.65
N ALA A 369 -33.65 -8.60 1.62
CA ALA A 369 -34.06 -8.78 0.23
C ALA A 369 -32.98 -8.24 -0.72
N VAL A 370 -32.85 -8.85 -1.90
CA VAL A 370 -32.00 -8.40 -3.02
C VAL A 370 -32.65 -8.85 -4.33
N ASP A 371 -32.71 -7.97 -5.32
CA ASP A 371 -33.09 -8.32 -6.68
C ASP A 371 -31.84 -8.75 -7.46
N ILE A 372 -31.87 -9.90 -8.12
CA ILE A 372 -30.77 -10.39 -8.94
C ILE A 372 -31.21 -10.40 -10.39
N GLU A 373 -30.54 -9.61 -11.21
CA GLU A 373 -30.87 -9.42 -12.61
C GLU A 373 -29.66 -9.60 -13.52
N GLY A 374 -29.90 -9.84 -14.81
CA GLY A 374 -28.79 -10.09 -15.72
C GLY A 374 -29.18 -10.59 -17.09
N THR A 375 -28.17 -10.90 -17.89
CA THR A 375 -28.31 -11.42 -19.25
C THR A 375 -27.51 -12.71 -19.46
N VAL A 376 -28.02 -13.57 -20.36
CA VAL A 376 -27.28 -14.71 -20.91
C VAL A 376 -27.15 -14.48 -22.40
N ASN A 377 -25.92 -14.35 -22.91
CA ASN A 377 -25.63 -13.97 -24.31
C ASN A 377 -26.39 -12.70 -24.74
N GLY A 378 -26.43 -11.69 -23.87
CA GLY A 378 -27.14 -10.42 -24.10
C GLY A 378 -28.66 -10.49 -24.00
N VAL A 379 -29.24 -11.66 -23.72
CA VAL A 379 -30.70 -11.82 -23.52
C VAL A 379 -31.04 -11.71 -22.04
N ALA A 380 -31.84 -10.70 -21.70
CA ALA A 380 -32.32 -10.47 -20.35
C ALA A 380 -33.03 -11.69 -19.77
N GLN A 381 -32.68 -12.02 -18.53
CA GLN A 381 -33.31 -13.08 -17.74
C GLN A 381 -34.42 -12.51 -16.87
N THR A 382 -35.21 -13.40 -16.27
CA THR A 382 -36.20 -13.01 -15.27
C THR A 382 -35.48 -12.62 -13.98
N VAL A 383 -35.86 -11.49 -13.38
CA VAL A 383 -35.33 -11.03 -12.10
C VAL A 383 -35.66 -12.04 -11.00
N VAL A 384 -34.65 -12.41 -10.22
CA VAL A 384 -34.80 -13.27 -9.05
C VAL A 384 -34.81 -12.41 -7.79
N ASN A 385 -35.95 -12.38 -7.10
CA ASN A 385 -36.08 -11.63 -5.85
C ASN A 385 -35.69 -12.55 -4.69
N TRP A 386 -34.45 -12.45 -4.23
CA TRP A 386 -33.98 -13.15 -3.04
C TRP A 386 -34.54 -12.47 -1.79
N THR A 387 -34.92 -13.28 -0.79
CA THR A 387 -35.28 -12.79 0.55
C THR A 387 -34.67 -13.71 1.61
N GLY A 388 -34.31 -13.16 2.77
CA GLY A 388 -33.66 -13.94 3.82
C GLY A 388 -33.11 -13.09 4.96
N SER A 389 -32.01 -13.55 5.54
CA SER A 389 -31.20 -12.81 6.50
C SER A 389 -29.74 -13.15 6.23
N LEU A 390 -29.02 -12.21 5.65
CA LEU A 390 -27.61 -12.34 5.31
C LEU A 390 -26.85 -11.22 6.02
N VAL A 391 -26.12 -11.57 7.08
CA VAL A 391 -25.38 -10.58 7.87
C VAL A 391 -24.17 -10.07 7.09
N SER A 392 -23.57 -8.98 7.57
CA SER A 392 -22.43 -8.32 6.91
C SER A 392 -21.29 -9.33 6.65
N GLY A 393 -20.77 -9.37 5.43
CA GLY A 393 -19.70 -10.26 4.99
C GLY A 393 -20.16 -11.67 4.57
N ASP A 394 -21.33 -12.13 5.02
CA ASP A 394 -21.82 -13.48 4.71
C ASP A 394 -22.23 -13.63 3.24
N THR A 395 -22.25 -14.90 2.80
CA THR A 395 -22.66 -15.28 1.45
C THR A 395 -23.82 -16.28 1.45
N THR A 396 -24.60 -16.30 0.37
CA THR A 396 -25.62 -17.32 0.12
C THR A 396 -25.67 -17.67 -1.36
N THR A 397 -25.92 -18.94 -1.66
CA THR A 397 -26.19 -19.37 -3.03
C THR A 397 -27.61 -18.97 -3.44
N VAL A 398 -27.75 -18.41 -4.64
CA VAL A 398 -29.06 -18.10 -5.25
C VAL A 398 -29.15 -18.73 -6.64
N LEU A 399 -30.23 -19.48 -6.89
CA LEU A 399 -30.54 -19.97 -8.23
C LEU A 399 -30.97 -18.78 -9.10
N PHE A 400 -30.16 -18.45 -10.12
CA PHE A 400 -30.41 -17.32 -11.00
C PHE A 400 -31.31 -17.70 -12.19
N THR A 401 -30.90 -18.69 -12.98
CA THR A 401 -31.67 -19.14 -14.14
C THR A 401 -31.36 -20.59 -14.48
N ASN A 402 -31.93 -21.10 -15.56
CA ASN A 402 -31.55 -22.38 -16.14
C ASN A 402 -31.15 -22.17 -17.60
N VAL A 403 -30.01 -22.73 -17.99
CA VAL A 403 -29.44 -22.61 -19.33
C VAL A 403 -29.23 -24.00 -19.92
N ASN A 404 -29.67 -24.17 -21.16
CA ASN A 404 -29.35 -25.37 -21.94
C ASN A 404 -28.02 -25.16 -22.68
N PHE A 405 -26.96 -25.79 -22.18
CA PHE A 405 -25.60 -25.66 -22.68
C PHE A 405 -25.33 -26.57 -23.88
N GLY A 406 -24.96 -25.96 -25.01
CA GLY A 406 -24.59 -26.66 -26.25
C GLY A 406 -23.11 -27.03 -26.34
N VAL A 407 -22.76 -27.91 -27.29
CA VAL A 407 -21.37 -28.31 -27.56
C VAL A 407 -20.61 -27.17 -28.24
N ASN A 408 -19.40 -26.86 -27.75
CA ASN A 408 -18.51 -25.82 -28.29
C ASN A 408 -19.16 -24.44 -28.41
N GLN A 409 -20.10 -24.12 -27.51
CA GLN A 409 -20.69 -22.77 -27.41
C GLN A 409 -20.11 -22.07 -26.19
N GLY A 410 -19.57 -20.86 -26.40
CA GLY A 410 -19.28 -19.94 -25.32
C GLY A 410 -20.58 -19.32 -24.81
N TYR A 411 -20.64 -19.08 -23.50
CA TYR A 411 -21.74 -18.37 -22.86
C TYR A 411 -21.19 -17.15 -22.15
N GLU A 412 -21.81 -16.00 -22.38
CA GLU A 412 -21.53 -14.76 -21.69
C GLU A 412 -22.63 -14.52 -20.65
N PHE A 413 -22.22 -14.26 -19.42
CA PHE A 413 -23.10 -13.91 -18.31
C PHE A 413 -22.77 -12.51 -17.82
N VAL A 414 -23.80 -11.70 -17.63
CA VAL A 414 -23.72 -10.44 -16.88
C VAL A 414 -24.80 -10.53 -15.82
N ILE A 415 -24.43 -10.63 -14.55
CA ILE A 415 -25.37 -10.82 -13.44
C ILE A 415 -25.02 -9.82 -12.35
N ASN A 416 -26.01 -9.04 -11.92
CA ASN A 416 -25.86 -7.98 -10.94
C ASN A 416 -26.89 -8.14 -9.82
N SER A 417 -26.57 -7.59 -8.66
CA SER A 417 -27.50 -7.29 -7.57
C SER A 417 -28.09 -5.89 -7.76
N ASP A 418 -29.34 -5.72 -7.36
CA ASP A 418 -30.05 -4.44 -7.30
C ASP A 418 -31.03 -4.41 -6.11
N ASN A 419 -31.47 -3.21 -5.75
CA ASN A 419 -32.48 -2.93 -4.71
C ASN A 419 -32.26 -3.66 -3.37
N PRO A 420 -31.05 -3.71 -2.78
CA PRO A 420 -30.85 -4.37 -1.50
C PRO A 420 -31.73 -3.72 -0.41
N ASN A 421 -32.47 -4.56 0.32
CA ASN A 421 -33.52 -4.15 1.27
C ASN A 421 -34.59 -3.19 0.71
N GLY A 422 -34.81 -3.21 -0.61
CA GLY A 422 -35.74 -2.29 -1.29
C GLY A 422 -35.24 -0.84 -1.38
N THR A 423 -33.95 -0.61 -1.21
CA THR A 423 -33.28 0.69 -1.35
C THR A 423 -32.22 0.64 -2.45
N SER A 424 -31.82 1.79 -2.98
CA SER A 424 -30.71 1.84 -3.95
C SER A 424 -29.46 1.25 -3.34
N ASP A 425 -28.76 0.42 -4.11
CA ASP A 425 -27.44 -0.06 -3.76
C ASP A 425 -26.48 1.14 -3.60
N ALA A 426 -25.70 1.14 -2.52
CA ALA A 426 -24.71 2.19 -2.26
C ALA A 426 -23.53 2.14 -3.25
N PHE A 427 -23.24 0.95 -3.80
CA PHE A 427 -22.18 0.73 -4.79
C PHE A 427 -22.69 -0.20 -5.91
N PRO A 428 -23.59 0.28 -6.80
CA PRO A 428 -24.14 -0.55 -7.85
C PRO A 428 -23.02 -1.02 -8.80
N SER A 429 -22.79 -2.33 -8.79
CA SER A 429 -21.89 -3.14 -9.64
C SER A 429 -20.40 -2.76 -9.73
N GLN A 430 -19.55 -3.75 -9.45
CA GLN A 430 -18.19 -3.88 -9.99
C GLN A 430 -18.15 -4.92 -11.11
#